data_AF-A0AAN0REY4-F1
#
_entry.id   AF-A0AAN0REY4-F1
#
_cell.length_a   1.000
_cell.length_b   1.000
_cell.length_c   1.000
_cell.angle_alpha   90.00
_cell.angle_beta   90.00
_cell.angle_gamma   90.00
#
_symmetry.space_group_name_H-M   'P 1'
#
loop_
_entity.id
_entity.type
_entity.pdbx_description
1 polymer ?
#
loop_
_entity_poly.entity_id
_entity_poly.type
_entity_poly.pdbx_seq_one_letter_code
_entity_poly.pdbx_strand_id
1 'polypeptide(L)'
;MIPGPDDLMAFHRDNFDALLQCSQVWASGFQELSRQWLASAQDGLETATNAMRRMAETRSVQDMIEVQNSFARDVMEKAVVDTSRLADASMRVAEQALAPLTERVSAAVDRMG
;
A
#
# COMPACT_ATOMS: atom_id res chain seq x y z
N MET A 1 -36.97 13.34 -20.35
CA MET A 1 -36.54 14.41 -21.28
C MET A 1 -35.28 13.92 -21.96
N ILE A 2 -35.17 13.96 -23.29
CA ILE A 2 -33.93 13.52 -23.96
C ILE A 2 -32.84 14.56 -23.64
N PRO A 3 -31.68 14.16 -23.09
CA PRO A 3 -30.62 15.10 -22.71
C PRO A 3 -30.11 15.89 -23.92
N GLY A 4 -29.78 17.16 -23.69
CA GLY A 4 -29.24 18.02 -24.72
C GLY A 4 -27.78 17.68 -25.06
N PRO A 5 -27.25 18.18 -26.19
CA PRO A 5 -25.84 17.97 -26.59
C PRO A 5 -24.83 18.39 -25.50
N ASP A 6 -25.10 19.49 -24.79
CA ASP A 6 -24.22 20.00 -23.73
C ASP A 6 -24.15 19.05 -22.53
N ASP A 7 -25.28 18.45 -22.13
CA ASP A 7 -25.34 17.47 -21.04
C ASP A 7 -24.62 16.16 -21.41
N LEU A 8 -24.59 15.80 -22.70
CA LEU A 8 -23.85 14.63 -23.17
C LEU A 8 -22.34 14.91 -23.14
N MET A 9 -21.91 16.09 -23.60
CA MET A 9 -20.51 16.50 -23.53
C MET A 9 -19.99 16.59 -22.10
N ALA A 10 -20.77 17.16 -21.17
CA ALA A 10 -20.41 17.23 -19.75
C ALA A 10 -20.19 15.82 -19.16
N PHE A 11 -21.13 14.90 -19.40
CA PHE A 11 -21.01 13.52 -18.92
C PHE A 11 -19.80 12.77 -19.49
N HIS A 12 -19.46 13.00 -20.75
CA HIS A 12 -18.24 12.43 -21.33
C HIS A 12 -16.98 13.02 -20.69
N ARG A 13 -16.96 14.33 -20.44
CA ARG A 13 -15.86 14.99 -19.72
C ARG A 13 -15.69 14.40 -18.31
N ASP A 14 -16.78 14.25 -17.56
CA ASP A 14 -16.74 13.68 -16.21
C ASP A 14 -16.22 12.24 -16.19
N ASN A 15 -16.49 11.44 -17.24
CA ASN A 15 -15.87 10.12 -17.39
C ASN A 15 -14.34 10.21 -17.57
N PHE A 16 -13.85 11.17 -18.35
CA PHE A 16 -12.41 11.39 -18.52
C PHE A 16 -11.77 11.88 -17.23
N ASP A 17 -12.42 12.81 -16.52
CA ASP A 17 -11.93 13.32 -15.25
C ASP A 17 -11.87 12.21 -14.19
N ALA A 18 -12.87 11.32 -14.16
CA ALA A 18 -12.84 10.14 -13.29
C ALA A 18 -11.65 9.21 -13.62
N LEU A 19 -11.34 8.98 -14.90
CA LEU A 19 -10.16 8.18 -15.29
C LEU A 19 -8.84 8.83 -14.85
N LEU A 20 -8.74 10.16 -14.96
CA LEU A 20 -7.58 10.91 -14.47
C LEU A 20 -7.44 10.79 -12.96
N GLN A 21 -8.54 10.90 -12.22
CA GLN A 21 -8.56 10.70 -10.77
C GLN A 21 -8.13 9.28 -10.38
N CYS A 22 -8.65 8.25 -11.07
CA CYS A 22 -8.22 6.86 -10.86
C CYS A 22 -6.70 6.71 -11.04
N SER A 23 -6.16 7.28 -12.13
CA SER A 23 -4.72 7.23 -12.43
C SER A 23 -3.89 7.93 -11.36
N GLN A 24 -4.34 9.09 -10.89
CA GLN A 24 -3.65 9.85 -9.85
C GLN A 24 -3.64 9.11 -8.51
N VAL A 25 -4.77 8.54 -8.11
CA VAL A 25 -4.88 7.74 -6.88
C VAL A 25 -3.96 6.52 -6.96
N TRP A 26 -4.01 5.79 -8.07
CA TRP A 26 -3.15 4.62 -8.27
C TRP A 26 -1.66 5.00 -8.22
N ALA A 27 -1.25 6.06 -8.92
CA ALA A 27 0.15 6.50 -8.93
C ALA A 27 0.63 6.92 -7.54
N SER A 28 -0.20 7.66 -6.80
CA SER A 28 0.11 8.08 -5.42
C SER A 28 0.20 6.88 -4.48
N GLY A 29 -0.75 5.95 -4.58
CA GLY A 29 -0.76 4.72 -3.82
C GLY A 29 0.46 3.84 -4.10
N PHE A 30 0.86 3.72 -5.37
CA PHE A 30 2.05 2.98 -5.77
C PHE A 30 3.34 3.62 -5.20
N GLN A 31 3.46 4.95 -5.23
CA GLN A 31 4.59 5.65 -4.62
C GLN A 31 4.65 5.40 -3.10
N GLU A 32 3.51 5.42 -2.43
CA GLU A 32 3.43 5.19 -1.00
C GLU A 32 3.84 3.75 -0.63
N LEU A 33 3.30 2.75 -1.34
CA LEU A 33 3.71 1.35 -1.19
C LEU A 33 5.22 1.17 -1.41
N SER A 34 5.78 1.84 -2.42
CA SER A 34 7.22 1.80 -2.70
C SER A 34 8.05 2.39 -1.57
N ARG A 35 7.60 3.48 -0.94
CA ARG A 35 8.27 4.08 0.23
C ARG A 35 8.23 3.15 1.44
N GLN A 36 7.07 2.54 1.71
CA GLN A 36 6.91 1.60 2.81
C GLN A 36 7.83 0.39 2.63
N TRP A 37 7.91 -0.16 1.42
CA TRP A 37 8.84 -1.24 1.10
C TRP A 37 10.30 -0.85 1.39
N LEU A 38 10.73 0.34 0.95
CA LEU A 38 12.08 0.83 1.19
C LEU A 38 12.35 1.03 2.69
N ALA A 39 11.38 1.53 3.44
CA ALA A 39 11.49 1.68 4.90
C ALA A 39 11.63 0.32 5.60
N SER A 40 10.82 -0.68 5.23
CA SER A 40 10.94 -2.05 5.77
C SER A 40 12.31 -2.67 5.48
N ALA A 41 12.86 -2.42 4.29
CA ALA A 41 14.20 -2.88 3.91
C ALA A 41 15.31 -2.22 4.76
N GLN A 42 15.22 -0.90 4.99
CA GLN A 42 16.16 -0.19 5.87
C GLN A 42 16.11 -0.73 7.31
N ASP A 43 14.91 -0.89 7.87
CA ASP A 43 14.73 -1.43 9.22
C ASP A 43 15.23 -2.89 9.32
N GLY A 44 15.17 -3.66 8.22
CA GLY A 44 15.76 -5.01 8.16
C GLY A 44 17.29 -4.98 8.25
N LEU A 45 17.94 -4.02 7.62
CA LEU A 45 19.39 -3.80 7.75
C LEU A 45 19.77 -3.39 9.17
N GLU A 46 18.99 -2.52 9.81
CA GLU A 46 19.19 -2.13 11.20
C GLU A 46 19.07 -3.34 12.15
N THR A 47 18.05 -4.17 11.96
CA THR A 47 17.88 -5.41 12.76
C THR A 47 19.08 -6.34 12.62
N ALA A 48 19.54 -6.58 11.39
CA ALA A 48 20.69 -7.44 11.13
C ALA A 48 22.00 -6.87 11.72
N THR A 49 22.24 -5.58 11.56
CA THR A 49 23.45 -4.92 12.10
C THR A 49 23.46 -4.92 13.63
N ASN A 50 22.30 -4.73 14.27
CA ASN A 50 22.15 -4.84 15.71
C ASN A 50 22.42 -6.27 16.21
N ALA A 51 21.89 -7.29 15.52
CA ALA A 51 22.17 -8.68 15.85
C ALA A 51 23.68 -9.01 15.74
N MET A 52 24.36 -8.52 14.69
CA MET A 52 25.81 -8.69 14.54
C MET A 52 26.61 -8.03 15.67
N ARG A 53 26.24 -6.80 16.08
CA ARG A 53 26.89 -6.12 17.20
C ARG A 53 26.73 -6.91 18.51
N ARG A 54 25.51 -7.37 18.80
CA ARG A 54 25.23 -8.20 19.98
C ARG A 54 26.06 -9.48 19.98
N MET A 55 26.14 -10.18 18.84
CA MET A 55 26.99 -11.37 18.73
C MET A 55 28.48 -11.08 18.97
N ALA A 56 28.99 -9.94 18.48
CA ALA A 56 30.38 -9.55 18.67
C ALA A 56 30.73 -9.17 20.13
N GLU A 57 29.75 -8.71 20.90
CA GLU A 57 29.90 -8.34 22.30
C GLU A 57 29.81 -9.56 23.25
N THR A 58 29.10 -10.61 22.84
CA THR A 58 28.93 -11.83 23.66
C THR A 58 30.16 -12.72 23.69
N ARG A 59 30.54 -13.20 24.88
CA ARG A 59 31.70 -14.09 25.10
C ARG A 59 31.33 -15.55 25.36
N SER A 60 30.04 -15.85 25.55
CA SER A 60 29.50 -17.18 25.83
C SER A 60 28.70 -17.72 24.65
N VAL A 61 28.83 -19.02 24.39
CA VAL A 61 28.01 -19.73 23.38
C VAL A 61 26.52 -19.67 23.73
N GLN A 62 26.19 -19.63 25.02
CA GLN A 62 24.81 -19.55 25.49
C GLN A 62 24.17 -18.21 25.11
N ASP A 63 24.90 -17.10 25.32
CA ASP A 63 24.46 -15.76 24.93
C ASP A 63 24.32 -15.63 23.40
N MET A 64 25.21 -16.27 22.62
CA MET A 64 25.09 -16.30 21.16
C MET A 64 23.79 -16.99 20.69
N ILE A 65 23.41 -18.10 21.32
CA ILE A 65 22.16 -18.81 21.03
C ILE A 65 20.95 -17.92 21.33
N GLU A 66 20.98 -17.17 22.44
CA GLU A 66 19.92 -16.22 22.77
C GLU A 66 19.81 -15.08 21.75
N VAL A 67 20.93 -14.52 21.29
CA VAL A 67 20.94 -13.50 20.24
C VAL A 67 20.35 -14.05 18.93
N GLN A 68 20.70 -15.28 18.55
CA GLN A 68 20.19 -15.92 17.34
C GLN A 68 18.68 -16.20 17.43
N ASN A 69 18.19 -16.66 18.59
CA ASN A 69 16.78 -16.90 18.83
C ASN A 69 15.96 -15.59 18.85
N SER A 70 16.49 -14.54 19.49
CA SER A 70 15.90 -13.19 19.48
C SER A 70 15.77 -12.68 18.05
N PHE A 71 16.86 -12.73 17.28
CA PHE A 71 16.84 -12.29 15.88
C PHE A 71 15.83 -13.06 15.03
N ALA A 72 15.75 -14.39 15.17
CA ALA A 72 14.79 -15.20 14.44
C ALA A 72 13.33 -14.84 14.80
N ARG A 73 13.05 -14.58 16.07
CA ARG A 73 11.75 -14.10 16.54
C ARG A 73 11.42 -12.73 15.94
N ASP A 74 12.35 -11.78 16.04
CA ASP A 74 12.17 -10.40 15.55
C ASP A 74 11.87 -10.40 14.05
N VAL A 75 12.60 -11.20 13.26
CA VAL A 75 12.37 -11.37 11.82
C VAL A 75 10.99 -11.98 11.54
N MET A 76 10.56 -12.98 12.30
CA MET A 76 9.25 -13.62 12.10
C MET A 76 8.10 -12.66 12.44
N GLU A 77 8.18 -11.97 13.59
CA GLU A 77 7.18 -10.98 14.01
C GLU A 77 7.06 -9.86 12.97
N LYS A 78 8.21 -9.35 12.50
CA LYS A 78 8.25 -8.32 11.46
C LYS A 78 7.68 -8.80 10.14
N ALA A 79 8.00 -10.01 9.69
CA ALA A 79 7.48 -10.55 8.43
C ALA A 79 5.94 -10.62 8.42
N VAL A 80 5.33 -11.02 9.54
CA VAL A 80 3.86 -11.03 9.69
C VAL A 80 3.31 -9.61 9.59
N VAL A 81 3.88 -8.66 10.35
CA VAL A 81 3.42 -7.26 10.36
C VAL A 81 3.54 -6.61 8.99
N ASP A 82 4.69 -6.74 8.33
CA ASP A 82 4.95 -6.12 7.02
C ASP A 82 4.05 -6.71 5.94
N THR A 83 3.80 -8.04 5.97
CA THR A 83 2.90 -8.70 5.02
C THR A 83 1.46 -8.20 5.19
N SER A 84 0.96 -8.13 6.43
CA SER A 84 -0.38 -7.61 6.71
C SER A 84 -0.52 -6.15 6.28
N ARG A 85 0.46 -5.30 6.59
CA ARG A 85 0.47 -3.89 6.20
C ARG A 85 0.46 -3.72 4.68
N LEU A 86 1.26 -4.51 3.96
CA LEU A 86 1.32 -4.46 2.50
C LEU A 86 -0.03 -4.87 1.88
N ALA A 87 -0.68 -5.91 2.41
CA ALA A 87 -1.99 -6.35 1.95
C ALA A 87 -3.06 -5.27 2.18
N ASP A 88 -3.13 -4.71 3.39
CA ASP A 88 -4.09 -3.65 3.74
C ASP A 88 -3.89 -2.40 2.89
N ALA A 89 -2.64 -1.97 2.72
CA ALA A 89 -2.31 -0.80 1.91
C ALA A 89 -2.67 -1.01 0.43
N SER A 90 -2.38 -2.21 -0.12
CA SER A 90 -2.73 -2.55 -1.50
C SER A 90 -4.25 -2.55 -1.72
N MET A 91 -5.01 -3.12 -0.77
CA MET A 91 -6.47 -3.12 -0.82
C MET A 91 -7.05 -1.71 -0.79
N ARG A 92 -6.54 -0.84 0.10
CA ARG A 92 -6.95 0.56 0.17
C ARG A 92 -6.67 1.32 -1.13
N VAL A 93 -5.51 1.13 -1.75
CA VAL A 93 -5.19 1.76 -3.03
C VAL A 93 -6.17 1.30 -4.12
N ALA A 94 -6.51 0.01 -4.14
CA ALA A 94 -7.50 -0.52 -5.09
C ALA A 94 -8.90 0.07 -4.86
N GLU A 95 -9.37 0.10 -3.61
CA GLU A 95 -10.66 0.70 -3.24
C GLU A 95 -10.74 2.17 -3.64
N GLN A 96 -9.72 2.96 -3.29
CA GLN A 96 -9.66 4.38 -3.62
C GLN A 96 -9.57 4.62 -5.13
N ALA A 97 -8.83 3.79 -5.87
CA ALA A 97 -8.69 3.91 -7.31
C ALA A 97 -9.98 3.54 -8.06
N LEU A 98 -10.83 2.68 -7.47
CA LEU A 98 -12.12 2.30 -8.07
C LEU A 98 -13.27 3.25 -7.72
N ALA A 99 -13.16 4.01 -6.62
CA ALA A 99 -14.21 4.89 -6.15
C ALA A 99 -14.75 5.87 -7.24
N PRO A 100 -13.91 6.56 -8.05
CA PRO A 100 -14.42 7.44 -9.09
C PRO A 100 -15.24 6.69 -10.14
N LEU A 101 -14.89 5.44 -10.46
CA LEU A 101 -15.65 4.64 -11.41
C LEU A 101 -17.01 4.25 -10.84
N THR A 102 -17.09 3.91 -9.56
CA THR A 102 -18.36 3.61 -8.87
C THR A 102 -19.30 4.82 -8.87
N GLU A 103 -18.76 6.03 -8.69
CA GLU A 103 -19.52 7.28 -8.82
C GLU A 103 -20.04 7.48 -10.25
N ARG A 104 -19.22 7.18 -11.27
CA ARG A 104 -19.64 7.25 -12.68
C ARG A 104 -20.76 6.26 -13.02
N VAL A 105 -20.70 5.05 -12.47
CA VAL A 105 -21.78 4.05 -12.63
C VAL A 105 -23.08 4.57 -12.00
N SER A 106 -23.02 5.11 -10.79
CA SER A 106 -24.19 5.63 -10.08
C SER A 106 -24.84 6.78 -10.87
N ALA A 107 -24.03 7.74 -11.33
CA ALA A 107 -24.50 8.85 -12.14
C ALA A 107 -25.07 8.42 -13.51
N ALA A 108 -24.61 7.30 -14.07
CA ALA A 108 -25.18 6.74 -15.29
C ALA A 108 -26.56 6.12 -15.03
N VAL A 109 -26.72 5.42 -13.89
CA VAL A 109 -28.00 4.83 -13.46
C VAL A 109 -29.03 5.93 -13.19
N ASP A 110 -28.66 6.97 -12.44
CA ASP A 110 -29.55 8.11 -12.14
C ASP A 110 -30.05 8.81 -13.40
N ARG A 111 -29.26 8.79 -14.47
CA ARG A 111 -29.64 9.40 -15.76
C ARG A 111 -30.58 8.52 -16.60
N MET A 112 -30.61 7.21 -16.35
CA MET A 112 -31.52 6.26 -17.02
C MET A 112 -32.86 6.13 -16.31
N GLY A 113 -32.93 6.54 -15.03
CA GLY A 113 -34.15 6.55 -14.21
C GLY A 113 -35.09 7.72 -14.46
#